data_AF-A0A327Z1T3-F1
#
_entry.id   AF-A0A327Z1T3-F1
#
_cell.length_a   1.000
_cell.length_b   1.000
_cell.length_c   1.000
_cell.angle_alpha   90.00
_cell.angle_beta   90.00
_cell.angle_gamma   90.00
#
_symmetry.space_group_name_H-M   'P 1'
#
loop_
_entity.id
_entity.type
_entity.pdbx_description
1 polymer ?
#
loop_
_entity_poly.entity_id
_entity_poly.type
_entity_poly.pdbx_seq_one_letter_code
_entity_poly.pdbx_strand_id
1 'polypeptide(L)'
;MKPAAPKFEKADLYGRQKVVARSFGFLHLPLIILALLTLNTTWEILRANLIRAGNSDGFLKVSLFDLPTSASLLGVTAGLILARQQWARSIRPSIGTEIDLLSVADDVQAWNICFLNAGPGTGVIEEVAYSIEANKYDDTDRNWITFNQAFTALTGLGLVPDRDFHLKWIGAGGYPLVPKTGRRDKHVVAWFTTESLRKFEDFEFRLRIRDMAGDLHERKQVLKYFLPPHIKPSVASGIDQRPQVAASEGGQEPSVVERVIQQAPSKPTHLYLMVGLSAFAWIWILSRSRGRSCRKS
;
A
#
# COMPACT_ATOMS: atom_id res chain seq x y z
N MET A 1 -12.68 2.67 40.30
CA MET A 1 -11.49 3.09 39.55
C MET A 1 -11.66 2.72 38.09
N LYS A 2 -11.71 3.70 37.18
CA LYS A 2 -11.78 3.46 35.73
C LYS A 2 -10.36 3.12 35.27
N PRO A 3 -10.08 1.95 34.65
CA PRO A 3 -8.73 1.65 34.18
C PRO A 3 -8.32 2.74 33.18
N ALA A 4 -7.15 3.33 33.39
CA ALA A 4 -6.59 4.30 32.47
C ALA A 4 -6.47 3.63 31.10
N ALA A 5 -7.10 4.20 30.07
CA ALA A 5 -6.95 3.72 28.71
C ALA A 5 -5.44 3.71 28.38
N PRO A 6 -4.91 2.59 27.84
CA PRO A 6 -3.49 2.51 27.52
C PRO A 6 -3.14 3.67 26.58
N LYS A 7 -2.05 4.38 26.85
CA LYS A 7 -1.56 5.46 25.99
C LYS A 7 -1.09 4.83 24.68
N PHE A 8 -1.95 4.85 23.68
CA PHE A 8 -1.73 4.31 22.35
C PHE A 8 -0.84 5.21 21.48
N GLU A 9 0.33 5.62 21.98
CA GLU A 9 1.26 6.47 21.21
C GLU A 9 1.75 5.79 19.91
N LYS A 10 1.60 4.45 19.81
CA LYS A 10 1.90 3.66 18.60
C LYS A 10 0.68 3.25 17.76
N ALA A 11 -0.56 3.53 18.18
CA ALA A 11 -1.73 3.22 17.35
C ALA A 11 -1.80 4.11 16.10
N ASP A 12 -1.10 5.24 16.08
CA ASP A 12 -1.06 6.13 14.91
C ASP A 12 -0.34 5.50 13.70
N LEU A 13 0.50 4.49 13.92
CA LEU A 13 1.18 3.74 12.85
C LEU A 13 0.32 2.61 12.30
N TYR A 14 -0.40 1.92 13.16
CA TYR A 14 -1.22 0.75 12.80
C TYR A 14 -2.65 1.17 12.47
N GLY A 15 -3.03 1.03 11.21
CA GLY A 15 -4.32 1.47 10.72
C GLY A 15 -4.33 2.85 10.04
N ARG A 16 -3.16 3.46 9.81
CA ARG A 16 -3.08 4.59 8.88
C ARG A 16 -2.95 4.09 7.45
N GLN A 17 -3.85 4.55 6.58
CA GLN A 17 -3.76 4.30 5.15
C GLN A 17 -2.79 5.29 4.49
N LYS A 18 -1.71 4.77 3.90
CA LYS A 18 -0.65 5.53 3.22
C LYS A 18 -0.77 5.34 1.70
N VAL A 19 -0.53 6.41 0.93
CA VAL A 19 -0.37 6.29 -0.52
C VAL A 19 1.08 5.86 -0.81
N VAL A 20 1.26 4.71 -1.45
CA VAL A 20 2.58 4.13 -1.75
C VAL A 20 3.03 4.49 -3.16
N ALA A 21 2.12 4.39 -4.13
CA ALA A 21 2.40 4.76 -5.51
C ALA A 21 1.20 5.52 -6.08
N ARG A 22 1.47 6.45 -7.00
CA ARG A 22 0.44 7.14 -7.77
C ARG A 22 0.45 6.62 -9.19
N SER A 23 -0.71 6.59 -9.84
CA SER A 23 -0.82 6.16 -11.23
C SER A 23 0.00 7.08 -12.15
N PHE A 24 1.01 6.51 -12.82
CA PHE A 24 1.91 7.28 -13.69
C PHE A 24 1.14 7.94 -14.85
N GLY A 25 0.35 7.17 -15.60
CA GLY A 25 -0.39 7.68 -16.76
C GLY A 25 -1.38 8.79 -16.41
N PHE A 26 -2.14 8.64 -15.32
CA PHE A 26 -3.17 9.60 -14.94
C PHE A 26 -2.61 10.85 -14.25
N LEU A 27 -1.45 10.79 -13.60
CA LEU A 27 -0.86 11.95 -12.94
C LEU A 27 0.19 12.65 -13.79
N HIS A 28 1.12 11.90 -14.38
CA HIS A 28 2.30 12.51 -14.99
C HIS A 28 2.01 13.00 -16.40
N LEU A 29 1.17 12.32 -17.19
CA LEU A 29 0.85 12.79 -18.55
C LEU A 29 0.21 14.18 -18.56
N PRO A 30 -0.85 14.48 -17.77
CA PRO A 30 -1.40 15.83 -17.73
C PRO A 30 -0.41 16.87 -17.21
N LEU A 31 0.46 16.50 -16.26
CA LEU A 31 1.49 17.40 -15.74
C LEU A 31 2.56 17.72 -16.79
N ILE A 32 2.94 16.74 -17.61
CA ILE A 32 3.87 16.95 -18.74
C ILE A 32 3.23 17.88 -19.77
N ILE A 33 1.96 17.64 -20.14
CA ILE A 33 1.23 18.50 -21.06
C ILE A 33 1.12 19.92 -20.50
N LEU A 34 0.77 20.08 -19.23
CA LEU A 34 0.72 21.37 -18.56
C LEU A 34 2.08 22.08 -18.60
N ALA A 35 3.17 21.36 -18.33
CA ALA A 35 4.52 21.91 -18.38
C ALA A 35 4.90 22.39 -19.79
N LEU A 36 4.60 21.59 -20.82
CA LEU A 36 4.84 21.96 -22.22
C LEU A 36 4.01 23.17 -22.65
N LEU A 37 2.73 23.24 -22.26
CA LEU A 37 1.87 24.39 -22.54
C LEU A 37 2.35 25.66 -21.83
N THR A 38 2.83 25.52 -20.59
CA THR A 38 3.41 26.63 -19.82
C THR A 38 4.66 27.15 -20.50
N LEU A 39 5.53 26.25 -20.96
CA LEU A 39 6.75 26.60 -21.69
C LEU A 39 6.42 27.32 -23.01
N ASN A 40 5.49 26.77 -23.81
CA ASN A 40 5.06 27.39 -25.07
C ASN A 40 4.45 28.78 -24.82
N THR A 41 3.57 28.92 -23.82
CA THR A 41 2.94 30.21 -23.49
C THR A 41 3.97 31.24 -23.04
N THR A 42 4.94 30.84 -22.20
CA THR A 42 6.03 31.72 -21.77
C THR A 42 6.90 32.15 -22.94
N TRP A 43 7.22 31.22 -23.84
CA TRP A 43 7.96 31.50 -25.06
C TRP A 43 7.23 32.50 -25.96
N GLU A 44 5.93 32.31 -26.20
CA GLU A 44 5.12 33.23 -27.00
C GLU A 44 5.05 34.63 -26.40
N ILE A 45 4.96 34.75 -25.07
CA ILE A 45 5.01 36.05 -24.38
C ILE A 45 6.38 36.72 -24.60
N LEU A 46 7.48 36.00 -24.40
CA LEU A 46 8.83 36.55 -24.61
C LEU A 46 9.04 36.97 -26.06
N ARG A 47 8.63 36.12 -27.00
CA ARG A 47 8.69 36.36 -28.44
C ARG A 47 7.89 37.60 -28.85
N ALA A 48 6.65 37.73 -28.37
CA ALA A 48 5.81 38.90 -28.63
C ALA A 48 6.43 40.20 -28.11
N ASN A 49 7.16 40.14 -26.99
CA ASN A 49 7.90 41.28 -26.45
C ASN A 49 9.18 41.59 -27.24
N LEU A 50 9.93 40.57 -27.69
CA LEU A 50 11.17 40.74 -28.47
C LEU A 50 10.92 41.27 -29.89
N ILE A 51 9.87 40.82 -30.57
CA ILE A 51 9.51 41.32 -31.92
C ILE A 51 9.22 42.82 -31.89
N ARG A 52 8.60 43.32 -30.81
CA ARG A 52 8.36 44.76 -30.61
C ARG A 52 9.65 45.56 -30.46
N ALA A 53 10.76 44.92 -30.08
CA ALA A 53 12.06 45.56 -29.89
C ALA A 53 12.90 45.64 -31.19
N GLY A 54 12.35 45.26 -32.36
CA GLY A 54 12.98 45.49 -33.67
C GLY A 54 14.08 44.50 -34.08
N ASN A 55 14.35 43.46 -33.27
CA ASN A 55 15.36 42.44 -33.56
C ASN A 55 14.71 41.06 -33.74
N SER A 56 14.46 40.60 -34.97
CA SER A 56 14.04 39.21 -35.17
C SER A 56 14.37 38.61 -36.54
N ASP A 57 15.64 38.25 -36.72
CA ASP A 57 16.05 37.35 -37.82
C ASP A 57 16.17 35.90 -37.32
N GLY A 58 15.42 34.99 -37.97
CA GLY A 58 15.64 33.54 -37.93
C GLY A 58 14.90 32.76 -36.84
N PHE A 59 15.44 32.72 -35.62
CA PHE A 59 15.05 31.72 -34.61
C PHE A 59 13.71 31.97 -33.89
N LEU A 60 13.15 33.18 -34.01
CA LEU A 60 11.89 33.56 -33.36
C LEU A 60 10.63 33.10 -34.12
N LYS A 61 10.74 32.37 -35.23
CA LYS A 61 9.56 31.96 -36.03
C LYS A 61 8.93 30.64 -35.60
N VAL A 62 9.60 29.83 -34.78
CA VAL A 62 9.04 28.55 -34.32
C VAL A 62 7.97 28.80 -33.25
N SER A 63 6.73 28.41 -33.56
CA SER A 63 5.57 28.45 -32.68
C SER A 63 4.80 27.16 -32.85
N LEU A 64 4.53 26.44 -31.76
CA LEU A 64 3.64 25.27 -31.80
C LEU A 64 2.17 25.70 -31.82
N PHE A 65 1.84 26.72 -31.02
CA PHE A 65 0.51 27.29 -30.87
C PHE A 65 0.61 28.80 -30.67
N ASP A 66 -0.35 29.54 -31.21
CA ASP A 66 -0.52 30.96 -30.94
C ASP A 66 -0.92 31.21 -29.47
N LEU A 67 -0.62 32.42 -28.98
CA LEU A 67 -0.80 32.79 -27.58
C LEU A 67 -2.25 32.57 -27.05
N PRO A 68 -3.32 32.94 -27.78
CA PRO A 68 -4.69 32.67 -27.35
C PRO A 68 -4.96 31.16 -27.16
N THR A 69 -4.58 30.34 -28.15
CA THR A 69 -4.78 28.89 -28.09
C THR A 69 -3.98 28.24 -26.96
N SER A 70 -2.72 28.64 -26.78
CA SER A 70 -1.88 28.11 -25.71
C SER A 70 -2.42 28.47 -24.32
N ALA A 71 -2.90 29.70 -24.14
CA ALA A 71 -3.53 30.14 -22.89
C ALA A 71 -4.82 29.37 -22.59
N SER A 72 -5.68 29.15 -23.59
CA SER A 72 -6.90 28.35 -23.44
C SER A 72 -6.59 26.89 -23.08
N LEU A 73 -5.67 26.24 -23.80
CA LEU A 73 -5.25 24.86 -23.50
C LEU A 73 -4.63 24.73 -22.12
N LEU A 74 -3.82 25.72 -21.71
CA LEU A 74 -3.22 25.76 -20.38
C LEU A 74 -4.30 25.83 -19.30
N GLY A 75 -5.29 26.72 -19.46
CA GLY A 75 -6.42 26.85 -18.54
C GLY A 75 -7.24 25.58 -18.42
N VAL A 76 -7.60 24.96 -19.54
CA VAL A 76 -8.35 23.68 -19.57
C VAL A 76 -7.55 22.57 -18.91
N THR A 77 -6.26 22.44 -19.23
CA THR A 77 -5.39 21.39 -18.66
C THR A 77 -5.22 21.57 -17.15
N ALA A 78 -5.02 22.81 -16.67
CA ALA A 78 -4.94 23.11 -15.25
C ALA A 78 -6.25 22.78 -14.52
N GLY A 79 -7.39 23.16 -15.10
CA GLY A 79 -8.72 22.82 -14.58
C GLY A 79 -8.95 21.32 -14.49
N LEU A 80 -8.57 20.57 -15.53
CA LEU A 80 -8.66 19.11 -15.55
C LEU A 80 -7.83 18.45 -14.44
N ILE A 81 -6.60 18.93 -14.21
CA ILE A 81 -5.74 18.42 -13.13
C ILE A 81 -6.37 18.66 -11.76
N LEU A 82 -6.91 19.86 -11.53
CA LEU A 82 -7.60 20.19 -10.28
C LEU A 82 -8.84 19.32 -10.09
N ALA A 83 -9.68 19.18 -11.13
CA ALA A 83 -10.86 18.34 -11.11
C ALA A 83 -10.50 16.88 -10.77
N ARG A 84 -9.43 16.34 -11.38
CA ARG A 84 -8.92 15.00 -11.07
C ARG A 84 -8.49 14.87 -9.62
N GLN A 85 -7.79 15.86 -9.06
CA GLN A 85 -7.38 15.82 -7.65
C GLN A 85 -8.58 15.81 -6.70
N GLN A 86 -9.64 16.56 -7.03
CA GLN A 86 -10.88 16.53 -6.25
C GLN A 86 -11.58 15.18 -6.38
N TRP A 87 -11.69 14.64 -7.60
CA TRP A 87 -12.30 13.33 -7.84
C TRP A 87 -11.54 12.20 -7.13
N ALA A 88 -10.20 12.17 -7.21
CA ALA A 88 -9.38 11.17 -6.52
C ALA A 88 -9.55 11.22 -4.99
N ARG A 89 -9.76 12.43 -4.42
CA ARG A 89 -10.06 12.58 -3.00
C ARG A 89 -11.48 12.11 -2.66
N SER A 90 -12.46 12.41 -3.52
CA SER A 90 -13.86 12.07 -3.26
C SER A 90 -14.16 10.59 -3.40
N ILE A 91 -13.37 9.83 -4.17
CA ILE A 91 -13.53 8.37 -4.34
C ILE A 91 -12.54 7.56 -3.50
N ARG A 92 -11.78 8.20 -2.61
CA ARG A 92 -10.72 7.50 -1.89
C ARG A 92 -11.31 6.36 -1.05
N PRO A 93 -10.87 5.10 -1.23
CA PRO A 93 -11.33 4.02 -0.38
C PRO A 93 -10.83 4.24 1.05
N SER A 94 -11.66 3.93 2.03
CA SER A 94 -11.32 4.03 3.46
C SER A 94 -11.39 2.63 4.04
N ILE A 95 -10.23 1.99 4.12
CA ILE A 95 -10.17 0.56 4.44
C ILE A 95 -10.17 0.41 5.95
N GLY A 96 -11.13 -0.33 6.45
CA GLY A 96 -11.28 -0.68 7.86
C GLY A 96 -11.14 -2.18 8.07
N THR A 97 -10.88 -2.54 9.32
CA THR A 97 -10.95 -3.91 9.79
C THR A 97 -11.99 -3.96 10.89
N GLU A 98 -12.89 -4.93 10.79
CA GLU A 98 -13.90 -5.20 11.79
C GLU A 98 -13.72 -6.63 12.26
N ILE A 99 -13.80 -6.83 13.58
CA ILE A 99 -13.72 -8.16 14.16
C ILE A 99 -15.08 -8.51 14.72
N ASP A 100 -15.60 -9.65 14.27
CA ASP A 100 -16.83 -10.23 14.77
C ASP A 100 -16.50 -11.54 15.50
N LEU A 101 -17.33 -11.88 16.48
CA LEU A 101 -17.29 -13.20 17.10
C LEU A 101 -18.17 -14.14 16.28
N LEU A 102 -17.60 -15.25 15.81
CA LEU A 102 -18.30 -16.28 15.05
C LEU A 102 -18.33 -17.58 15.88
N SER A 103 -19.49 -18.24 15.93
CA SER A 103 -19.56 -19.63 16.39
C SER A 103 -19.19 -20.54 15.23
N VAL A 104 -18.07 -21.26 15.33
CA VAL A 104 -17.62 -22.21 14.30
C VAL A 104 -18.23 -23.59 14.54
N ALA A 105 -18.41 -23.95 15.81
CA ALA A 105 -19.16 -25.12 16.28
C ALA A 105 -19.98 -24.73 17.53
N ASP A 106 -20.81 -25.65 18.03
CA ASP A 106 -21.79 -25.38 19.10
C ASP A 106 -21.19 -24.69 20.36
N ASP A 107 -19.90 -24.93 20.65
CA ASP A 107 -19.19 -24.30 21.79
C ASP A 107 -17.86 -23.64 21.42
N VAL A 108 -17.48 -23.60 20.14
CA VAL A 108 -16.19 -23.05 19.71
C VAL A 108 -16.36 -21.66 19.12
N GLN A 109 -15.92 -20.66 19.87
CA GLN A 109 -15.85 -19.27 19.43
C GLN A 109 -14.57 -19.01 18.63
N ALA A 110 -14.72 -18.34 17.49
CA ALA A 110 -13.63 -17.83 16.69
C ALA A 110 -13.76 -16.32 16.44
N TRP A 111 -12.62 -15.65 16.37
CA TRP A 111 -12.52 -14.25 16.04
C TRP A 111 -12.42 -14.09 14.53
N ASN A 112 -13.50 -13.63 13.93
CA ASN A 112 -13.63 -13.43 12.51
C ASN A 112 -13.15 -12.04 12.11
N ILE A 113 -12.11 -11.99 11.29
CA ILE A 113 -11.46 -10.77 10.83
C ILE A 113 -12.00 -10.44 9.45
N CYS A 114 -12.69 -9.31 9.37
CA CYS A 114 -13.30 -8.82 8.16
C CYS A 114 -12.61 -7.54 7.68
N PHE A 115 -12.40 -7.42 6.38
CA PHE A 115 -12.11 -6.13 5.76
C PHE A 115 -13.40 -5.49 5.28
N LEU A 116 -13.46 -4.17 5.42
CA LEU A 116 -14.54 -3.35 4.92
C LEU A 116 -13.98 -2.08 4.27
N ASN A 117 -14.74 -1.55 3.32
CA ASN A 117 -14.47 -0.25 2.73
C ASN A 117 -15.55 0.74 3.20
N ALA A 118 -15.18 1.59 4.15
CA ALA A 118 -16.01 2.69 4.63
C ALA A 118 -15.93 3.93 3.72
N GLY A 119 -15.10 3.89 2.67
CA GLY A 119 -14.98 4.96 1.70
C GLY A 119 -16.00 4.83 0.58
N PRO A 120 -16.31 5.93 -0.11
CA PRO A 120 -17.33 5.96 -1.17
C PRO A 120 -16.89 5.32 -2.49
N GLY A 121 -15.58 5.18 -2.74
CA GLY A 121 -15.08 4.56 -3.98
C GLY A 121 -14.64 3.12 -3.78
N THR A 122 -14.78 2.31 -4.83
CA THR A 122 -14.31 0.92 -4.86
C THR A 122 -12.78 0.86 -4.87
N GLY A 123 -12.22 -0.06 -4.09
CA GLY A 123 -10.82 -0.45 -4.19
C GLY A 123 -10.67 -1.86 -4.73
N VAL A 124 -9.54 -2.19 -5.32
CA VAL A 124 -9.17 -3.57 -5.68
C VAL A 124 -7.95 -3.95 -4.85
N ILE A 125 -8.05 -5.04 -4.08
CA ILE A 125 -6.90 -5.59 -3.36
C ILE A 125 -5.94 -6.18 -4.39
N GLU A 126 -4.74 -5.62 -4.46
CA GLU A 126 -3.67 -6.11 -5.33
C GLU A 126 -2.83 -7.17 -4.64
N GLU A 127 -2.52 -6.96 -3.37
CA GLU A 127 -1.63 -7.82 -2.60
C GLU A 127 -2.07 -7.83 -1.14
N VAL A 128 -2.08 -9.03 -0.54
CA VAL A 128 -2.16 -9.24 0.90
C VAL A 128 -0.89 -9.94 1.33
N ALA A 129 -0.15 -9.32 2.24
CA ALA A 129 1.00 -9.93 2.89
C ALA A 129 0.73 -10.06 4.39
N TYR A 130 1.36 -11.04 5.00
CA TYR A 130 1.15 -11.38 6.41
C TYR A 130 2.47 -11.22 7.17
N SER A 131 2.41 -10.92 8.46
CA SER A 131 3.52 -11.10 9.38
C SER A 131 3.03 -11.93 10.55
N ILE A 132 3.75 -12.99 10.88
CA ILE A 132 3.45 -13.85 12.02
C ILE A 132 4.70 -13.83 12.89
N GLU A 133 4.64 -13.08 13.98
CA GLU A 133 5.74 -12.99 14.92
C GLU A 133 5.40 -13.81 16.17
N ALA A 134 6.25 -14.80 16.43
CA ALA A 134 6.18 -15.57 17.67
C ALA A 134 6.86 -14.84 18.84
N ASN A 135 7.83 -13.95 18.55
CA ASN A 135 8.56 -13.14 19.54
C ASN A 135 9.57 -12.18 18.84
N LYS A 136 9.27 -10.88 18.67
CA LYS A 136 10.24 -9.75 18.61
C LYS A 136 9.59 -8.44 18.15
N TYR A 137 10.01 -7.35 18.79
CA TYR A 137 9.35 -6.04 18.75
C TYR A 137 10.17 -5.00 17.97
N ASP A 138 10.61 -5.29 16.74
CA ASP A 138 11.30 -4.31 15.89
C ASP A 138 10.52 -4.04 14.59
N ASP A 139 10.05 -2.80 14.44
CA ASP A 139 9.05 -2.37 13.46
C ASP A 139 9.64 -2.15 12.05
N THR A 140 10.97 -2.21 11.92
CA THR A 140 11.67 -1.89 10.67
C THR A 140 11.92 -3.08 9.74
N ASP A 141 11.98 -4.31 10.27
CA ASP A 141 12.33 -5.52 9.51
C ASP A 141 11.27 -6.64 9.62
N ARG A 142 9.98 -6.27 9.69
CA ARG A 142 8.92 -7.28 9.63
C ARG A 142 9.01 -8.06 8.32
N ASN A 143 9.18 -9.38 8.44
CA ASN A 143 9.25 -10.28 7.30
C ASN A 143 7.85 -10.52 6.75
N TRP A 144 7.45 -9.72 5.76
CA TRP A 144 6.17 -9.86 5.08
C TRP A 144 6.17 -11.11 4.20
N ILE A 145 5.39 -12.11 4.59
CA ILE A 145 5.26 -13.39 3.91
C ILE A 145 3.98 -13.47 3.08
N THR A 146 4.00 -14.35 2.07
CA THR A 146 2.85 -14.63 1.20
C THR A 146 1.79 -15.49 1.91
N PHE A 147 0.61 -15.62 1.31
CA PHE A 147 -0.46 -16.50 1.80
C PHE A 147 0.02 -17.93 2.08
N ASN A 148 0.72 -18.56 1.13
CA ASN A 148 1.18 -19.94 1.28
C ASN A 148 2.16 -20.08 2.45
N GLN A 149 3.11 -19.14 2.57
CA GLN A 149 4.07 -19.12 3.67
C GLN A 149 3.38 -18.89 5.02
N ALA A 150 2.39 -17.99 5.09
CA ALA A 150 1.60 -17.74 6.30
C ALA A 150 0.80 -18.99 6.70
N PHE A 151 0.15 -19.64 5.74
CA PHE A 151 -0.57 -20.88 5.96
C PHE A 151 0.36 -21.99 6.47
N THR A 152 1.51 -22.21 5.82
CA THR A 152 2.53 -23.16 6.26
C THR A 152 3.05 -22.84 7.66
N ALA A 153 3.34 -21.56 7.96
CA ALA A 153 3.80 -21.14 9.27
C ALA A 153 2.76 -21.43 10.38
N LEU A 154 1.47 -21.15 10.13
CA LEU A 154 0.39 -21.48 11.06
C LEU A 154 0.27 -23.00 11.28
N THR A 155 0.34 -23.80 10.23
CA THR A 155 0.34 -25.27 10.36
C THR A 155 1.57 -25.80 11.09
N GLY A 156 2.73 -25.17 10.91
CA GLY A 156 3.98 -25.51 11.61
C GLY A 156 3.93 -25.24 13.11
N LEU A 157 3.02 -24.38 13.58
CA LEU A 157 2.71 -24.18 15.00
C LEU A 157 1.77 -25.26 15.57
N GLY A 158 1.41 -26.28 14.77
CA GLY A 158 0.50 -27.35 15.14
C GLY A 158 -0.98 -26.99 15.03
N LEU A 159 -1.32 -25.88 14.35
CA LEU A 159 -2.70 -25.48 14.11
C LEU A 159 -3.29 -26.28 12.94
N VAL A 160 -4.52 -26.77 13.12
CA VAL A 160 -5.25 -27.51 12.09
C VAL A 160 -6.14 -26.55 11.29
N PRO A 161 -5.98 -26.46 9.96
CA PRO A 161 -6.84 -25.63 9.10
C PRO A 161 -8.32 -26.02 9.21
N ASP A 162 -9.20 -25.03 9.10
CA ASP A 162 -10.66 -25.14 9.20
C ASP A 162 -11.19 -25.66 10.56
N ARG A 163 -10.31 -25.96 11.51
CA ARG A 163 -10.64 -26.23 12.91
C ARG A 163 -10.14 -25.14 13.84
N ASP A 164 -8.86 -24.83 13.76
CA ASP A 164 -8.19 -23.88 14.66
C ASP A 164 -8.07 -22.49 14.02
N PHE A 165 -7.90 -22.45 12.70
CA PHE A 165 -7.87 -21.22 11.93
C PHE A 165 -8.39 -21.44 10.50
N HIS A 166 -8.80 -20.35 9.87
CA HIS A 166 -9.02 -20.29 8.43
C HIS A 166 -8.40 -19.02 7.90
N LEU A 167 -7.71 -19.15 6.76
CA LEU A 167 -7.16 -18.01 6.03
C LEU A 167 -7.74 -18.07 4.62
N LYS A 168 -8.49 -17.03 4.24
CA LYS A 168 -9.04 -16.91 2.90
C LYS A 168 -7.95 -16.42 1.96
N TRP A 169 -7.72 -17.17 0.88
CA TRP A 169 -6.83 -16.72 -0.18
C TRP A 169 -7.47 -15.53 -0.91
N ILE A 170 -6.78 -14.39 -0.87
CA ILE A 170 -7.12 -13.20 -1.64
C ILE A 170 -6.08 -13.11 -2.74
N GLY A 171 -6.46 -13.58 -3.94
CA GLY A 171 -5.57 -13.66 -5.09
C GLY A 171 -4.95 -12.30 -5.45
N ALA A 172 -3.79 -12.34 -6.09
CA ALA A 172 -3.12 -11.13 -6.55
C ALA A 172 -3.95 -10.43 -7.64
N GLY A 173 -4.21 -9.13 -7.45
CA GLY A 173 -4.68 -8.25 -8.52
C GLY A 173 -6.17 -8.29 -8.87
N GLY A 174 -7.08 -8.71 -7.98
CA GLY A 174 -8.47 -8.88 -8.45
C GLY A 174 -9.59 -8.94 -7.42
N TYR A 175 -9.36 -8.71 -6.12
CA TYR A 175 -10.47 -8.77 -5.17
C TYR A 175 -11.11 -7.38 -4.98
N PRO A 176 -12.33 -7.13 -5.49
CA PRO A 176 -12.99 -5.84 -5.31
C PRO A 176 -13.46 -5.67 -3.87
N LEU A 177 -13.07 -4.55 -3.27
CA LEU A 177 -13.59 -4.01 -2.02
C LEU A 177 -14.60 -2.91 -2.36
N VAL A 178 -15.86 -3.32 -2.54
CA VAL A 178 -16.97 -2.40 -2.79
C VAL A 178 -17.29 -1.57 -1.54
N PRO A 179 -17.78 -0.33 -1.69
CA PRO A 179 -18.26 0.47 -0.56
C PRO A 179 -19.30 -0.29 0.27
N LYS A 180 -19.18 -0.22 1.59
CA LYS A 180 -20.13 -0.84 2.52
C LYS A 180 -21.52 -0.18 2.35
N THR A 181 -22.50 -0.92 1.85
CA THR A 181 -23.90 -0.45 1.73
C THR A 181 -24.75 -0.89 2.92
N GLY A 182 -24.40 -2.02 3.54
CA GLY A 182 -25.08 -2.58 4.69
C GLY A 182 -24.15 -3.16 5.75
N ARG A 183 -24.72 -3.57 6.89
CA ARG A 183 -23.95 -4.14 8.01
C ARG A 183 -23.30 -5.49 7.66
N ARG A 184 -23.84 -6.21 6.67
CA ARG A 184 -23.37 -7.54 6.23
C ARG A 184 -22.31 -7.48 5.12
N ASP A 185 -22.00 -6.30 4.58
CA ASP A 185 -21.02 -6.13 3.51
C ASP A 185 -19.60 -6.12 4.09
N LYS A 186 -19.22 -7.29 4.63
CA LYS A 186 -17.94 -7.54 5.24
C LYS A 186 -17.27 -8.67 4.49
N HIS A 187 -16.00 -8.49 4.15
CA HIS A 187 -15.22 -9.53 3.51
C HIS A 187 -14.40 -10.26 4.56
N VAL A 188 -14.88 -11.42 4.97
CA VAL A 188 -14.15 -12.34 5.85
C VAL A 188 -12.84 -12.73 5.20
N VAL A 189 -11.73 -12.50 5.91
CA VAL A 189 -10.37 -12.77 5.43
C VAL A 189 -9.70 -13.86 6.23
N ALA A 190 -9.93 -13.88 7.54
CA ALA A 190 -9.40 -14.91 8.40
C ALA A 190 -10.31 -15.11 9.60
N TRP A 191 -10.28 -16.28 10.20
CA TRP A 191 -10.78 -16.46 11.55
C TRP A 191 -9.83 -17.33 12.36
N PHE A 192 -9.80 -17.10 13.67
CA PHE A 192 -8.91 -17.78 14.60
C PHE A 192 -9.68 -18.18 15.85
N THR A 193 -9.59 -19.44 16.27
CA THR A 193 -10.11 -19.87 17.58
C THR A 193 -9.28 -19.30 18.72
N THR A 194 -9.85 -19.26 19.92
CA THR A 194 -9.13 -18.83 21.13
C THR A 194 -7.84 -19.63 21.36
N GLU A 195 -7.85 -20.93 21.09
CA GLU A 195 -6.64 -21.77 21.24
C GLU A 195 -5.57 -21.43 20.20
N SER A 196 -5.96 -21.11 18.97
CA SER A 196 -5.00 -20.71 17.94
C SER A 196 -4.31 -19.38 18.25
N LEU A 197 -5.07 -18.40 18.77
CA LEU A 197 -4.55 -17.09 19.17
C LEU A 197 -3.53 -17.17 20.31
N ARG A 198 -3.52 -18.26 21.09
CA ARG A 198 -2.52 -18.47 22.14
C ARG A 198 -1.17 -18.94 21.59
N LYS A 199 -1.10 -19.40 20.33
CA LYS A 199 0.11 -19.99 19.73
C LYS A 199 1.05 -18.99 19.07
N PHE A 200 0.59 -17.76 18.80
CA PHE A 200 1.40 -16.68 18.24
C PHE A 200 1.19 -15.39 19.04
N GLU A 201 2.20 -14.51 19.06
CA GLU A 201 2.12 -13.25 19.81
C GLU A 201 1.43 -12.17 18.98
N ASP A 202 1.85 -12.04 17.72
CA ASP A 202 1.40 -11.00 16.81
C ASP A 202 1.10 -11.58 15.43
N PHE A 203 -0.07 -11.23 14.93
CA PHE A 203 -0.51 -11.53 13.57
C PHE A 203 -0.90 -10.22 12.88
N GLU A 204 -0.24 -9.92 11.76
CA GLU A 204 -0.47 -8.69 11.01
C GLU A 204 -0.83 -8.94 9.57
N PHE A 205 -1.62 -8.01 9.02
CA PHE A 205 -1.95 -7.95 7.61
C PHE A 205 -1.41 -6.65 7.02
N ARG A 206 -0.80 -6.72 5.85
CA ARG A 206 -0.51 -5.58 4.98
C ARG A 206 -1.34 -5.71 3.71
N LEU A 207 -2.22 -4.75 3.52
CA LEU A 207 -3.10 -4.65 2.37
C LEU A 207 -2.57 -3.60 1.42
N ARG A 208 -2.41 -3.97 0.15
CA ARG A 208 -2.18 -3.02 -0.94
C ARG A 208 -3.40 -2.98 -1.84
N ILE A 209 -3.97 -1.78 -2.00
CA ILE A 209 -5.27 -1.57 -2.62
C ILE A 209 -5.14 -0.49 -3.67
N ARG A 210 -5.51 -0.80 -4.90
CA ARG A 210 -5.60 0.16 -5.99
C ARG A 210 -6.99 0.79 -5.99
N ASP A 211 -7.07 2.11 -6.00
CA ASP A 211 -8.34 2.82 -6.14
C ASP A 211 -8.76 3.02 -7.61
N MET A 212 -9.96 3.55 -7.82
CA MET A 212 -10.46 3.87 -9.16
C MET A 212 -9.66 4.97 -9.88
N ALA A 213 -8.88 5.78 -9.16
CA ALA A 213 -7.95 6.75 -9.75
C ALA A 213 -6.59 6.12 -10.12
N GLY A 214 -6.43 4.82 -9.86
CA GLY A 214 -5.22 4.04 -10.11
C GLY A 214 -4.12 4.24 -9.07
N ASP A 215 -4.37 4.99 -7.99
CA ASP A 215 -3.41 5.18 -6.91
C ASP A 215 -3.37 3.93 -6.02
N LEU A 216 -2.18 3.56 -5.58
CA LEU A 216 -1.93 2.41 -4.72
C LEU A 216 -1.82 2.86 -3.26
N HIS A 217 -2.73 2.35 -2.44
CA HIS A 217 -2.78 2.59 -1.00
C HIS A 217 -2.28 1.36 -0.26
N GLU A 218 -1.57 1.57 0.83
CA GLU A 218 -1.15 0.53 1.75
C GLU A 218 -1.73 0.79 3.15
N ARG A 219 -2.26 -0.27 3.76
CA ARG A 219 -2.70 -0.26 5.15
C ARG A 219 -2.14 -1.48 5.87
N LYS A 220 -1.50 -1.25 7.01
CA LYS A 220 -1.05 -2.30 7.92
C LYS A 220 -2.02 -2.39 9.10
N GLN A 221 -2.35 -3.60 9.52
CA GLN A 221 -3.27 -3.84 10.62
C GLN A 221 -2.75 -4.98 11.51
N VAL A 222 -2.65 -4.72 12.82
CA VAL A 222 -2.26 -5.70 13.84
C VAL A 222 -3.50 -6.29 14.47
N LEU A 223 -3.56 -7.62 14.60
CA LEU A 223 -4.67 -8.32 15.23
C LEU A 223 -4.71 -8.11 16.75
N LYS A 224 -3.55 -8.04 17.41
CA LYS A 224 -3.41 -7.95 18.87
C LYS A 224 -4.23 -6.84 19.52
N TYR A 225 -4.40 -5.70 18.84
CA TYR A 225 -5.18 -4.57 19.35
C TYR A 225 -6.70 -4.78 19.36
N PHE A 226 -7.18 -5.82 18.71
CA PHE A 226 -8.60 -6.15 18.66
C PHE A 226 -8.98 -7.38 19.48
N LEU A 227 -7.98 -8.09 20.03
CA LEU A 227 -8.25 -9.23 20.88
C LEU A 227 -8.73 -8.76 22.26
N PRO A 228 -9.71 -9.44 22.89
CA PRO A 228 -10.11 -9.15 24.25
C PRO A 228 -8.91 -9.22 25.22
N PRO A 229 -8.88 -8.37 26.25
CA PRO A 229 -7.75 -8.30 27.19
C PRO A 229 -7.51 -9.58 28.01
N HIS A 230 -8.48 -10.49 28.05
CA HIS A 230 -8.35 -11.78 28.74
C HIS A 230 -7.65 -12.86 27.90
N ILE A 231 -7.54 -12.66 26.58
CA ILE A 231 -6.76 -13.54 25.71
C ILE A 231 -5.32 -13.00 25.70
N LYS A 232 -4.58 -13.28 26.77
CA LYS A 232 -3.13 -13.08 26.73
C LYS A 232 -2.52 -14.24 25.94
N PRO A 233 -1.70 -13.98 24.91
CA PRO A 233 -0.97 -15.06 24.27
C PRO A 233 -0.16 -15.77 25.35
N SER A 234 -0.36 -17.08 25.47
CA SER A 234 0.47 -17.92 26.33
C SER A 234 1.78 -18.11 25.60
N VAL A 235 2.59 -17.05 25.54
CA VAL A 235 3.98 -17.17 25.15
C VAL A 235 4.62 -17.99 26.26
N ALA A 236 4.63 -19.30 26.06
CA ALA A 236 5.40 -20.20 26.88
C ALA A 236 6.82 -19.65 26.82
N SER A 237 7.29 -19.12 27.93
CA SER A 237 8.64 -18.59 28.15
C SER A 237 9.70 -19.72 28.13
N GLY A 238 9.53 -20.71 27.25
CA GLY A 238 10.28 -21.95 27.19
C GLY A 238 11.12 -22.13 25.91
N ILE A 239 11.17 -21.13 25.02
CA ILE A 239 12.10 -21.17 23.86
C ILE A 239 13.46 -20.60 24.30
N ASP A 240 14.10 -21.29 25.24
CA ASP A 240 15.57 -21.33 25.35
C ASP A 240 16.10 -22.76 25.15
N GLN A 241 15.25 -23.67 24.65
CA GLN A 241 15.70 -24.97 24.17
C GLN A 241 15.93 -24.88 22.66
N ARG A 242 17.05 -24.27 22.28
CA ARG A 242 17.71 -24.70 21.05
C ARG A 242 18.04 -26.18 21.23
N PRO A 243 17.48 -27.12 20.43
CA PRO A 243 18.04 -28.45 20.39
C PRO A 243 19.50 -28.29 19.93
N GLN A 244 20.45 -28.71 20.76
CA GLN A 244 21.81 -28.98 20.31
C GLN A 244 21.69 -30.06 19.24
N VAL A 245 21.68 -29.65 17.97
CA VAL A 245 21.83 -30.55 16.85
C VAL A 245 23.25 -31.07 16.93
N ALA A 246 23.40 -32.25 17.55
CA ALA A 246 24.58 -33.06 17.43
C ALA A 246 24.81 -33.29 15.93
N ALA A 247 25.94 -32.79 15.43
CA ALA A 247 26.42 -33.05 14.10
C ALA A 247 26.54 -34.57 13.92
N SER A 248 25.61 -35.14 13.14
CA SER A 248 25.80 -36.44 12.53
C SER A 248 26.00 -36.20 11.04
N GLU A 249 27.27 -36.32 10.63
CA GLU A 249 27.66 -36.46 9.24
C GLU A 249 27.10 -37.78 8.71
N GLY A 250 26.31 -37.71 7.64
CA GLY A 250 25.76 -38.87 6.96
C GLY A 250 25.10 -38.43 5.67
N GLY A 251 25.86 -38.45 4.58
CA GLY A 251 25.39 -38.05 3.26
C GLY A 251 24.41 -39.04 2.64
N GLN A 252 23.47 -38.53 1.82
CA GLN A 252 23.02 -39.20 0.61
C GLN A 252 22.22 -38.25 -0.31
N GLU A 253 22.22 -38.60 -1.59
CA GLU A 253 22.01 -37.83 -2.82
C GLU A 253 20.65 -37.12 -3.05
N PRO A 254 20.61 -36.11 -3.94
CA PRO A 254 19.38 -35.41 -4.34
C PRO A 254 18.57 -36.19 -5.39
N SER A 255 17.28 -36.41 -5.12
CA SER A 255 16.31 -36.86 -6.13
C SER A 255 15.24 -35.80 -6.42
N VAL A 256 15.31 -35.30 -7.66
CA VAL A 256 14.21 -35.12 -8.61
C VAL A 256 12.80 -34.92 -8.03
N VAL A 257 12.40 -33.66 -7.76
CA VAL A 257 11.04 -33.17 -8.05
C VAL A 257 11.12 -31.68 -8.41
N GLU A 258 11.54 -31.44 -9.64
CA GLU A 258 11.38 -30.17 -10.34
C GLU A 258 10.34 -30.40 -11.43
N ARG A 259 9.16 -29.78 -11.32
CA ARG A 259 8.27 -29.35 -12.42
C ARG A 259 6.92 -28.85 -11.88
N VAL A 260 6.38 -27.82 -12.56
CA VAL A 260 5.00 -27.28 -12.47
C VAL A 260 4.84 -26.29 -11.27
N ILE A 261 4.82 -24.95 -11.38
CA ILE A 261 4.22 -24.02 -12.36
C ILE A 261 5.04 -22.72 -12.38
N GLN A 262 5.65 -22.40 -13.53
CA GLN A 262 6.03 -21.05 -13.93
C GLN A 262 4.92 -20.50 -14.84
N GLN A 263 4.28 -19.41 -14.45
CA GLN A 263 3.62 -18.49 -15.39
C GLN A 263 3.70 -17.08 -14.81
N ALA A 264 4.75 -16.35 -15.21
CA ALA A 264 4.90 -14.93 -14.98
C ALA A 264 4.48 -14.19 -16.28
N PRO A 265 3.66 -13.13 -16.22
CA PRO A 265 3.38 -12.31 -17.39
C PRO A 265 4.57 -11.43 -17.77
N SER A 266 4.71 -11.27 -19.08
CA SER A 266 5.73 -10.57 -19.84
C SER A 266 5.97 -9.12 -19.44
N LYS A 267 7.26 -8.74 -19.34
CA LYS A 267 7.73 -7.35 -19.33
C LYS A 267 7.43 -6.66 -20.67
N PRO A 268 7.02 -5.38 -20.69
CA PRO A 268 7.20 -4.55 -21.87
C PRO A 268 8.59 -3.91 -21.89
N THR A 269 9.16 -3.96 -23.10
CA THR A 269 10.49 -3.50 -23.52
C THR A 269 10.59 -1.97 -23.55
N HIS A 270 11.76 -1.47 -23.19
CA HIS A 270 12.17 -0.06 -23.23
C HIS A 270 12.21 0.51 -24.65
N LEU A 271 11.79 1.77 -24.81
CA LEU A 271 12.30 2.67 -25.85
C LEU A 271 12.88 3.91 -25.16
N TYR A 272 14.19 4.10 -25.32
CA TYR A 272 14.92 5.29 -24.87
C TYR A 272 14.84 6.39 -25.94
N LEU A 273 14.59 7.64 -25.54
CA LEU A 273 15.35 8.77 -26.08
C LEU A 273 15.49 9.89 -25.03
N MET A 274 16.75 10.24 -24.77
CA MET A 274 17.27 11.39 -24.02
C MET A 274 16.92 12.72 -24.73
N VAL A 275 17.15 13.96 -24.27
CA VAL A 275 18.02 14.66 -23.30
C VAL A 275 17.23 15.92 -22.87
N GLY A 276 17.57 16.52 -21.72
CA GLY A 276 17.42 17.98 -21.56
C GLY A 276 16.93 18.48 -20.21
N LEU A 277 17.80 18.41 -19.20
CA LEU A 277 17.60 19.07 -17.90
C LEU A 277 17.95 20.55 -17.95
N SER A 278 17.36 21.27 -16.99
CA SER A 278 17.68 22.64 -16.53
C SER A 278 16.95 23.78 -17.27
N ALA A 279 16.42 24.81 -16.63
CA ALA A 279 16.70 25.32 -15.29
C ALA A 279 15.49 26.14 -14.76
N PHE A 280 15.46 26.33 -13.43
CA PHE A 280 14.73 27.34 -12.65
C PHE A 280 13.55 26.95 -11.74
N ALA A 281 12.76 25.89 -11.99
CA ALA A 281 11.64 25.58 -11.06
C ALA A 281 11.98 24.59 -9.92
N TRP A 282 13.04 23.78 -10.06
CA TRP A 282 13.38 22.73 -9.10
C TRP A 282 14.19 23.20 -7.87
N ILE A 283 14.90 24.33 -7.95
CA ILE A 283 15.70 24.86 -6.82
C ILE A 283 14.81 25.37 -5.67
N TRP A 284 13.59 25.82 -5.95
CA TRP A 284 12.69 26.35 -4.91
C TRP A 284 11.96 25.26 -4.12
N ILE A 285 11.67 24.10 -4.75
CA ILE A 285 10.95 23.00 -4.09
C ILE A 285 11.88 22.13 -3.23
N LEU A 286 13.15 21.96 -3.63
CA LEU A 286 14.12 21.20 -2.83
C LEU A 286 14.67 21.97 -1.61
N SER A 287 14.73 23.31 -1.64
CA SER A 287 15.25 24.09 -0.49
C SER A 287 14.31 24.08 0.73
N ARG A 288 13.00 23.82 0.52
CA ARG A 288 12.00 23.84 1.60
C ARG A 288 11.87 22.52 2.37
N SER A 289 12.46 21.42 1.90
CA SER A 289 12.32 20.10 2.54
C SER A 289 13.42 19.72 3.55
N ARG A 290 14.50 20.50 3.68
CA ARG A 290 15.60 20.23 4.63
C ARG A 290 15.57 21.02 5.95
N GLY A 291 14.49 21.75 6.24
CA GLY A 291 14.40 22.66 7.39
C GLY A 291 13.65 22.16 8.64
N ARG A 292 13.60 20.85 8.92
CA ARG A 292 13.05 20.34 10.20
C ARG A 292 13.88 19.18 10.74
N SER A 293 15.07 19.48 11.25
CA SER A 293 15.70 18.69 12.30
C SER A 293 16.54 19.62 13.17
N CYS A 294 16.56 19.36 14.48
CA CYS A 294 17.24 20.07 15.57
C CYS A 294 16.56 21.33 16.15
N ARG A 295 15.71 21.11 17.16
CA ARG A 295 15.78 21.88 18.41
C ARG A 295 15.34 21.01 19.60
N LYS A 296 16.32 20.40 20.26
CA LYS A 296 16.27 20.06 21.69
C LYS A 296 17.41 20.85 22.35
N SER A 297 17.04 21.77 23.23
CA SER A 297 17.80 22.18 24.40
C SER A 297 16.76 22.36 25.50
#